data_AF-A0A6A7KGP1-F1
#
_entry.id   AF-A0A6A7KGP1-F1
#
_cell.length_a   1.000
_cell.length_b   1.000
_cell.length_c   1.000
_cell.angle_alpha   90.00
_cell.angle_beta   90.00
_cell.angle_gamma   90.00
#
_symmetry.space_group_name_H-M   'P 1'
#
loop_
_entity.id
_entity.type
_entity.pdbx_description
1 polymer ?
#
loop_
_entity_poly.entity_id
_entity_poly.type
_entity_poly.pdbx_seq_one_letter_code
_entity_poly.pdbx_strand_id
1 'polypeptide(L)'
;MMLGQTLILIERELLSYKRSVGFMIASFLSPLMYLFVFGYTLNKGMPSINGVSYLNYILPGIIMLVVIYSSLNSATRVFIERKSHALLDLLSLPMNKSLVPFVKILIHSLLSAFNALMFLLLAKLTICSELYLSIDNIPVLFLAIFSSSFAVGIFMMGIAASLREEQSFNSLTSLFLLPMIFISTAYYPVSLMPAVLKTLARINPISFGADLIRNILFGIEIPISEMISFVVFSIVGISLLHRSFGKYFK
;
A
#
# COMPACT_ATOMS: atom_id res chain seq x y z
N MET A 1 -15.76 -26.40 9.58
CA MET A 1 -14.30 -26.57 9.76
C MET A 1 -13.47 -25.43 9.16
N MET A 2 -13.63 -25.04 7.89
CA MET A 2 -12.81 -23.97 7.27
C MET A 2 -13.06 -22.54 7.81
N LEU A 3 -14.32 -22.20 8.14
CA LEU A 3 -14.66 -20.87 8.70
C LEU A 3 -14.01 -20.63 10.08
N GLY A 4 -14.03 -21.64 10.96
CA GLY A 4 -13.37 -21.55 12.28
C GLY A 4 -11.86 -21.38 12.17
N GLN A 5 -11.23 -22.08 11.23
CA GLN A 5 -9.80 -21.93 10.92
C GLN A 5 -9.46 -20.51 10.44
N THR A 6 -10.32 -19.92 9.61
CA THR A 6 -10.16 -18.55 9.11
C THR A 6 -10.27 -17.54 10.24
N LEU A 7 -11.27 -17.69 11.13
CA LEU A 7 -11.49 -16.78 12.27
C LEU A 7 -10.32 -16.80 13.27
N ILE A 8 -9.78 -17.99 13.57
CA ILE A 8 -8.62 -18.11 14.47
C ILE A 8 -7.38 -17.41 13.88
N LEU A 9 -7.16 -17.56 12.56
CA LEU A 9 -6.10 -16.84 11.86
C LEU A 9 -6.32 -15.33 11.90
N ILE A 10 -7.57 -14.88 11.70
CA ILE A 10 -7.93 -13.46 11.79
C ILE A 10 -7.63 -12.90 13.17
N GLU A 11 -8.08 -13.56 14.22
CA GLU A 11 -7.85 -13.13 15.59
C GLU A 11 -6.36 -13.06 15.93
N ARG A 12 -5.59 -14.08 15.53
CA ARG A 12 -4.14 -14.11 15.72
C ARG A 12 -3.45 -12.92 15.04
N GLU A 13 -3.81 -12.60 13.80
CA GLU A 13 -3.25 -11.46 13.09
C GLU A 13 -3.61 -10.12 13.74
N LEU A 14 -4.88 -9.95 14.14
CA LEU A 14 -5.33 -8.73 14.83
C LEU A 14 -4.62 -8.53 16.18
N LEU A 15 -4.41 -9.60 16.95
CA LEU A 15 -3.65 -9.56 18.20
C LEU A 15 -2.17 -9.22 17.96
N SER A 16 -1.58 -9.81 16.92
CA SER A 16 -0.20 -9.51 16.50
C SER A 16 -0.04 -8.05 16.04
N TYR A 17 -1.07 -7.49 15.40
CA TYR A 17 -1.12 -6.09 15.02
C TYR A 17 -1.26 -5.16 16.23
N LYS A 18 -2.15 -5.49 17.17
CA LYS A 18 -2.33 -4.75 18.43
C LYS A 18 -1.06 -4.70 19.28
N ARG A 19 -0.23 -5.74 19.24
CA ARG A 19 1.09 -5.75 19.92
C ARG A 19 2.12 -4.86 19.25
N SER A 20 1.88 -4.39 18.02
CA SER A 20 2.79 -3.54 17.23
C SER A 20 2.36 -2.07 17.13
N VAL A 21 1.51 -1.59 18.05
CA VAL A 21 0.99 -0.22 18.04
C VAL A 21 2.10 0.84 18.00
N GLY A 22 3.23 0.63 18.69
CA GLY A 22 4.37 1.56 18.63
C GLY A 22 4.95 1.71 17.21
N PHE A 23 5.01 0.61 16.46
CA PHE A 23 5.49 0.62 15.07
C PHE A 23 4.46 1.22 14.11
N MET A 24 3.16 1.08 14.41
CA MET A 24 2.10 1.77 13.66
C MET A 24 2.20 3.28 13.83
N ILE A 25 2.36 3.77 15.06
CA ILE A 25 2.51 5.21 15.33
C ILE A 25 3.73 5.76 14.58
N ALA A 26 4.87 5.04 14.62
CA ALA A 26 6.07 5.42 13.87
C ALA A 26 5.84 5.42 12.34
N SER A 27 5.08 4.45 11.83
CA SER A 27 4.72 4.35 10.41
C SER A 27 3.77 5.45 9.95
N PHE A 28 3.01 6.08 10.86
CA PHE A 28 2.18 7.26 10.58
C PHE A 28 2.98 8.56 10.60
N LEU A 29 4.00 8.64 11.44
CA LEU A 29 4.79 9.85 11.59
C LEU A 29 5.55 10.19 10.31
N SER A 30 6.09 9.18 9.60
CA SER A 30 6.87 9.41 8.38
C SER A 30 6.02 10.03 7.25
N PRO A 31 4.85 9.49 6.86
CA PRO A 31 3.96 10.14 5.88
C PRO A 31 3.48 11.54 6.29
N LEU A 32 3.25 11.78 7.59
CA LEU A 32 2.91 13.11 8.09
C LEU A 32 4.05 14.09 7.90
N MET A 33 5.30 13.67 8.17
CA MET A 33 6.48 14.47 7.88
C MET A 33 6.63 14.75 6.38
N TYR A 34 6.38 13.76 5.51
CA TYR A 34 6.37 13.99 4.06
C TYR A 34 5.31 15.02 3.65
N LEU A 35 4.10 14.94 4.19
CA LEU A 35 3.03 15.91 3.91
C LEU A 35 3.39 17.31 4.41
N PHE A 36 3.99 17.40 5.59
CA PHE A 36 4.41 18.69 6.14
C PHE A 36 5.56 19.30 5.32
N VAL A 37 6.63 18.54 5.08
CA VAL A 37 7.82 19.04 4.38
C VAL A 37 7.52 19.32 2.91
N PHE A 38 6.93 18.37 2.18
CA PHE A 38 6.68 18.55 0.75
C PHE A 38 5.39 19.32 0.51
N GLY A 39 4.29 18.93 1.16
CA GLY A 39 3.00 19.58 0.97
C GLY A 39 3.00 21.04 1.42
N TYR A 40 3.45 21.36 2.63
CA TYR A 40 3.39 22.74 3.13
C TYR A 40 4.49 23.64 2.54
N THR A 41 5.74 23.16 2.48
CA THR A 41 6.85 23.98 1.98
C THR A 41 6.75 24.23 0.48
N LEU A 42 6.48 23.21 -0.33
CA LEU A 42 6.44 23.38 -1.78
C LEU A 42 5.17 24.07 -2.26
N ASN A 43 4.05 23.98 -1.52
CA ASN A 43 2.83 24.71 -1.86
C ASN A 43 3.04 26.23 -1.90
N LYS A 44 3.95 26.79 -1.11
CA LYS A 44 4.28 28.22 -1.16
C LYS A 44 5.10 28.62 -2.39
N GLY A 45 5.84 27.69 -2.98
CA GLY A 45 6.76 27.94 -4.10
C GLY A 45 6.25 27.47 -5.46
N MET A 46 5.22 26.62 -5.50
CA MET A 46 4.67 26.08 -6.75
C MET A 46 3.36 26.76 -7.15
N PRO A 47 3.18 27.08 -8.44
CA PRO A 47 1.89 27.51 -8.96
C PRO A 47 0.85 26.40 -8.81
N SER A 48 -0.43 26.78 -8.75
CA SER A 48 -1.53 25.81 -8.71
C SER A 48 -1.47 24.88 -9.92
N ILE A 49 -1.59 23.58 -9.65
CA ILE A 49 -1.55 22.53 -10.68
C ILE A 49 -3.00 22.29 -11.12
N ASN A 50 -3.33 22.63 -12.36
CA ASN A 50 -4.69 22.49 -12.91
C ASN A 50 -5.77 23.17 -12.03
N GLY A 51 -5.46 24.33 -11.44
CA GLY A 51 -6.39 25.06 -10.56
C GLY A 51 -6.49 24.50 -9.13
N VAL A 52 -5.73 23.47 -8.79
CA VAL A 52 -5.69 22.86 -7.46
C VAL A 52 -4.39 23.22 -6.74
N SER A 53 -4.46 23.52 -5.45
CA SER A 53 -3.26 23.70 -4.62
C SER A 53 -2.37 22.45 -4.66
N TYR A 54 -1.04 22.63 -4.72
CA TYR A 54 -0.07 21.55 -4.69
C TYR A 54 -0.30 20.60 -3.50
N LEU A 55 -0.78 21.14 -2.38
CA LEU A 55 -1.04 20.42 -1.16
C LEU A 55 -2.16 19.37 -1.35
N ASN A 56 -3.24 19.74 -2.03
CA ASN A 56 -4.32 18.81 -2.37
C ASN A 56 -3.88 17.82 -3.47
N TYR A 57 -2.97 18.23 -4.35
CA TYR A 57 -2.44 17.39 -5.43
C TYR A 57 -1.55 16.23 -4.92
N ILE A 58 -0.68 16.49 -3.94
CA ILE A 58 0.28 15.52 -3.39
C ILE A 58 -0.36 14.52 -2.40
N LEU A 59 -1.50 14.89 -1.80
CA LEU A 59 -2.17 14.09 -0.76
C LEU A 59 -2.48 12.64 -1.18
N PRO A 60 -3.08 12.34 -2.36
CA PRO A 60 -3.27 10.97 -2.86
C PRO A 60 -1.97 10.17 -2.92
N GLY A 61 -0.89 10.83 -3.33
CA GLY A 61 0.44 10.24 -3.41
C GLY A 61 0.97 9.80 -2.05
N ILE A 62 0.76 10.63 -1.03
CA ILE A 62 1.20 10.33 0.34
C ILE A 62 0.32 9.25 0.97
N ILE A 63 -0.97 9.19 0.63
CA ILE A 63 -1.82 8.05 1.01
C ILE A 63 -1.26 6.76 0.42
N MET A 64 -0.78 6.78 -0.83
CA MET A 64 -0.12 5.62 -1.42
C MET A 64 1.18 5.26 -0.69
N LEU A 65 1.92 6.21 -0.14
CA LEU A 65 3.07 5.92 0.74
C LEU A 65 2.65 5.16 2.00
N VAL A 66 1.54 5.55 2.64
CA VAL A 66 0.98 4.82 3.80
C VAL A 66 0.69 3.37 3.42
N VAL A 67 0.11 3.15 2.23
CA VAL A 67 -0.17 1.81 1.70
C VAL A 67 1.10 1.00 1.47
N ILE A 68 2.13 1.60 0.89
CA ILE A 68 3.39 0.92 0.61
C ILE A 68 4.12 0.57 1.91
N TYR A 69 4.22 1.49 2.87
CA TYR A 69 4.83 1.20 4.16
C TYR A 69 4.06 0.12 4.92
N SER A 70 2.73 0.12 4.86
CA SER A 70 1.92 -0.96 5.45
C SER A 70 2.20 -2.31 4.79
N SER A 71 2.36 -2.33 3.46
CA SER A 71 2.68 -3.53 2.69
C SER A 71 4.08 -4.07 2.99
N LEU A 72 5.07 -3.18 3.12
CA LEU A 72 6.43 -3.54 3.54
C LEU A 72 6.43 -4.14 4.95
N ASN A 73 5.69 -3.54 5.87
CA ASN A 73 5.55 -4.04 7.23
C ASN A 73 4.92 -5.44 7.26
N SER A 74 3.92 -5.69 6.41
CA SER A 74 3.32 -7.01 6.24
C SER A 74 4.33 -8.03 5.69
N ALA A 75 5.10 -7.65 4.68
CA ALA A 75 6.11 -8.49 4.07
C ALA A 75 7.25 -8.85 5.05
N THR A 76 7.73 -7.89 5.85
CA THR A 76 8.75 -8.11 6.88
C THR A 76 8.29 -9.11 7.95
N ARG A 77 7.01 -9.07 8.33
CA ARG A 77 6.43 -10.02 9.31
C ARG A 77 6.55 -11.48 8.86
N VAL A 78 6.53 -11.76 7.56
CA VAL A 78 6.75 -13.12 7.04
C VAL A 78 8.12 -13.66 7.44
N PHE A 79 9.17 -12.82 7.45
CA PHE A 79 10.50 -13.24 7.88
C PHE A 79 10.57 -13.48 9.38
N ILE A 80 9.91 -12.64 10.19
CA ILE A 80 9.84 -12.80 11.65
C ILE A 80 9.17 -14.12 12.00
N GLU A 81 8.05 -14.45 11.36
CA GLU A 81 7.33 -15.72 11.58
C GLU A 81 8.10 -16.94 11.10
N ARG A 82 8.96 -16.77 10.09
CA ARG A 82 9.87 -17.83 9.63
C ARG A 82 10.96 -18.09 10.67
N LYS A 83 11.55 -17.03 11.22
CA LYS A 83 12.60 -17.10 12.25
C LYS A 83 12.07 -17.67 13.57
N SER A 84 10.83 -17.38 13.93
CA SER A 84 10.24 -17.83 15.21
C SER A 84 9.64 -19.24 15.16
N HIS A 85 9.79 -19.99 14.05
CA HIS A 85 9.11 -21.26 13.77
C HIS A 85 7.56 -21.20 13.86
N ALA A 86 6.97 -20.02 14.08
CA ALA A 86 5.53 -19.84 14.22
C ALA A 86 4.76 -20.12 12.91
N LEU A 87 5.46 -20.11 11.76
CA LEU A 87 4.97 -20.64 10.49
C LEU A 87 4.91 -22.17 10.48
N LEU A 88 5.90 -22.87 11.08
CA LEU A 88 5.90 -24.33 11.16
C LEU A 88 4.79 -24.85 12.07
N ASP A 89 4.50 -24.16 13.17
CA ASP A 89 3.37 -24.49 14.07
C ASP A 89 2.00 -24.27 13.39
N LEU A 90 1.90 -23.31 12.47
CA LEU A 90 0.70 -23.13 11.66
C LEU A 90 0.55 -24.21 10.58
N LEU A 91 1.68 -24.72 10.08
CA LEU A 91 1.73 -25.73 9.02
C LEU A 91 1.55 -27.16 9.55
N SER A 92 1.74 -27.39 10.85
CA SER A 92 1.46 -28.67 11.51
C SER A 92 -0.02 -28.88 11.84
N LEU A 93 -0.82 -27.81 11.82
CA LEU A 93 -2.28 -27.88 11.93
C LEU A 93 -2.88 -28.40 10.61
N PRO A 94 -4.01 -29.15 10.65
CA PRO A 94 -4.72 -29.61 9.45
C PRO A 94 -5.49 -28.46 8.78
N MET A 95 -4.77 -27.43 8.36
CA MET A 95 -5.28 -26.21 7.72
C MET A 95 -4.95 -26.20 6.23
N ASN A 96 -5.82 -25.55 5.45
CA ASN A 96 -5.54 -25.30 4.05
C ASN A 96 -4.38 -24.29 3.93
N LYS A 97 -3.24 -24.79 3.50
CA LYS A 97 -1.97 -24.10 3.31
C LYS A 97 -2.06 -22.82 2.45
N SER A 98 -2.98 -22.79 1.48
CA SER A 98 -3.21 -21.63 0.62
C SER A 98 -4.01 -20.52 1.30
N LEU A 99 -4.68 -20.81 2.42
CA LEU A 99 -5.58 -19.89 3.12
C LEU A 99 -4.79 -18.90 4.00
N VAL A 100 -3.63 -19.32 4.53
CA VAL A 100 -2.77 -18.50 5.39
C VAL A 100 -2.30 -17.19 4.73
N PRO A 101 -1.67 -17.19 3.54
CA PRO A 101 -1.25 -15.94 2.91
C PRO A 101 -2.44 -15.07 2.51
N PHE A 102 -3.55 -15.67 2.08
CA PHE A 102 -4.74 -14.93 1.67
C PHE A 102 -5.35 -14.14 2.85
N VAL A 103 -5.54 -14.79 3.99
CA VAL A 103 -6.10 -14.14 5.20
C VAL A 103 -5.18 -13.03 5.70
N LYS A 104 -3.87 -13.27 5.73
CA LYS A 104 -2.88 -12.26 6.12
C LYS A 104 -3.00 -11.01 5.26
N ILE A 105 -2.96 -11.17 3.95
CA ILE A 105 -3.03 -10.06 3.00
C ILE A 105 -4.35 -9.31 3.15
N LEU A 106 -5.47 -10.03 3.28
CA LEU A 106 -6.79 -9.42 3.42
C LEU A 106 -6.86 -8.53 4.68
N ILE A 107 -6.40 -9.04 5.82
CA ILE A 107 -6.39 -8.28 7.08
C ILE A 107 -5.44 -7.08 6.98
N HIS A 108 -4.22 -7.28 6.46
CA HIS A 108 -3.27 -6.20 6.29
C HIS A 108 -3.78 -5.11 5.33
N SER A 109 -4.46 -5.50 4.25
CA SER A 109 -5.07 -4.56 3.30
C SER A 109 -6.18 -3.75 3.95
N LEU A 110 -7.01 -4.39 4.80
CA LEU A 110 -8.07 -3.73 5.54
C LEU A 110 -7.50 -2.73 6.56
N LEU A 111 -6.47 -3.13 7.30
CA LEU A 111 -5.79 -2.28 8.27
C LEU A 111 -5.06 -1.11 7.59
N SER A 112 -4.44 -1.36 6.44
CA SER A 112 -3.82 -0.32 5.61
C SER A 112 -4.85 0.69 5.10
N ALA A 113 -6.00 0.22 4.63
CA ALA A 113 -7.08 1.09 4.16
C ALA A 113 -7.64 1.95 5.30
N PHE A 114 -7.85 1.35 6.47
CA PHE A 114 -8.25 2.08 7.68
C PHE A 114 -7.22 3.14 8.07
N ASN A 115 -5.94 2.78 8.10
CA ASN A 115 -4.87 3.72 8.44
C ASN A 115 -4.79 4.91 7.47
N ALA A 116 -4.86 4.62 6.18
CA ALA A 116 -4.86 5.62 5.11
C ALA A 116 -6.07 6.55 5.20
N LEU A 117 -7.25 6.03 5.55
CA LEU A 117 -8.45 6.84 5.74
C LEU A 117 -8.35 7.72 6.99
N MET A 118 -7.79 7.21 8.09
CA MET A 118 -7.46 8.03 9.26
C MET A 118 -6.46 9.13 8.91
N PHE A 119 -5.42 8.81 8.13
CA PHE A 119 -4.44 9.79 7.67
C PHE A 119 -5.09 10.91 6.84
N LEU A 120 -5.97 10.55 5.90
CA LEU A 120 -6.72 11.51 5.10
C LEU A 120 -7.62 12.41 5.98
N LEU A 121 -8.30 11.84 6.98
CA LEU A 121 -9.12 12.62 7.91
C LEU A 121 -8.26 13.63 8.69
N LEU A 122 -7.11 13.19 9.21
CA LEU A 122 -6.15 14.05 9.92
C LEU A 122 -5.60 15.14 9.00
N ALA A 123 -5.23 14.80 7.76
CA ALA A 123 -4.73 15.76 6.78
C ALA A 123 -5.78 16.83 6.45
N LYS A 124 -7.05 16.45 6.26
CA LYS A 124 -8.17 17.38 6.05
C LYS A 124 -8.36 18.34 7.23
N LEU A 125 -8.24 17.85 8.46
CA LEU A 125 -8.43 18.66 9.68
C LEU A 125 -7.28 19.63 9.96
N THR A 126 -6.07 19.33 9.48
CA THR A 126 -4.85 20.07 9.89
C THR A 126 -4.27 20.95 8.79
N ILE A 127 -4.07 20.39 7.59
CA ILE A 127 -3.26 21.02 6.54
C ILE A 127 -4.09 21.24 5.25
N CYS A 128 -5.01 20.35 4.92
CA CYS A 128 -5.80 20.37 3.68
C CYS A 128 -7.27 20.75 3.92
N SER A 129 -7.55 21.89 4.56
CA SER A 129 -8.92 22.29 4.91
C SER A 129 -9.83 22.50 3.68
N GLU A 130 -9.24 22.90 2.55
CA GLU A 130 -9.93 23.11 1.26
C GLU A 130 -10.16 21.82 0.46
N LEU A 131 -9.74 20.66 0.99
CA LEU A 131 -9.91 19.39 0.29
C LEU A 131 -11.41 19.05 0.16
N TYR A 132 -11.86 18.95 -1.07
CA TYR A 132 -13.19 18.45 -1.38
C TYR A 132 -13.26 16.95 -1.03
N LEU A 133 -14.00 16.62 0.02
CA LEU A 133 -14.23 15.25 0.45
C LEU A 133 -15.71 15.11 0.78
N SER A 134 -16.47 14.61 -0.19
CA SER A 134 -17.86 14.22 -0.01
C SER A 134 -17.94 12.93 0.80
N ILE A 135 -18.87 12.86 1.75
CA ILE A 135 -19.11 11.68 2.58
C ILE A 135 -19.46 10.46 1.71
N ASP A 136 -20.17 10.69 0.60
CA ASP A 136 -20.56 9.66 -0.36
C ASP A 136 -19.36 9.00 -1.08
N ASN A 137 -18.22 9.70 -1.16
CA ASN A 137 -17.02 9.17 -1.80
C ASN A 137 -16.17 8.32 -0.83
N ILE A 138 -16.45 8.34 0.47
CA ILE A 138 -15.67 7.62 1.49
C ILE A 138 -15.66 6.10 1.25
N PRO A 139 -16.79 5.43 0.95
CA PRO A 139 -16.79 3.99 0.68
C PRO A 139 -15.99 3.63 -0.57
N VAL A 140 -16.12 4.42 -1.63
CA VAL A 140 -15.38 4.23 -2.90
C VAL A 140 -13.89 4.44 -2.69
N LEU A 141 -13.51 5.48 -1.94
CA LEU A 141 -12.13 5.76 -1.56
C LEU A 141 -11.53 4.63 -0.70
N PHE A 142 -12.31 4.11 0.25
CA PHE A 142 -11.87 2.97 1.07
C PHE A 142 -11.62 1.73 0.22
N LEU A 143 -12.54 1.40 -0.70
CA LEU A 143 -12.39 0.28 -1.63
C LEU A 143 -11.17 0.47 -2.55
N ALA A 144 -10.97 1.68 -3.07
CA ALA A 144 -9.81 2.06 -3.87
C ALA A 144 -8.49 1.83 -3.15
N ILE A 145 -8.38 2.34 -1.91
CA ILE A 145 -7.17 2.17 -1.09
C ILE A 145 -6.99 0.69 -0.70
N PHE A 146 -8.06 0.01 -0.32
CA PHE A 146 -8.04 -1.42 0.01
C PHE A 146 -7.54 -2.23 -1.17
N SER A 147 -8.08 -1.99 -2.36
CA SER A 147 -7.68 -2.66 -3.58
C SER A 147 -6.19 -2.40 -3.86
N SER A 148 -5.75 -1.14 -3.84
CA SER A 148 -4.34 -0.75 -4.03
C SER A 148 -3.41 -1.44 -3.03
N SER A 149 -3.82 -1.51 -1.76
CA SER A 149 -3.10 -2.19 -0.70
C SER A 149 -3.04 -3.70 -0.91
N PHE A 150 -4.13 -4.31 -1.36
CA PHE A 150 -4.17 -5.72 -1.69
C PHE A 150 -3.19 -6.06 -2.83
N ALA A 151 -3.20 -5.28 -3.91
CA ALA A 151 -2.30 -5.50 -5.05
C ALA A 151 -0.81 -5.35 -4.66
N VAL A 152 -0.46 -4.26 -3.96
CA VAL A 152 0.92 -4.01 -3.50
C VAL A 152 1.34 -5.02 -2.44
N GLY A 153 0.45 -5.35 -1.50
CA GLY A 153 0.70 -6.30 -0.42
C GLY A 153 1.00 -7.70 -0.94
N ILE A 154 0.21 -8.20 -1.89
CA ILE A 154 0.48 -9.48 -2.57
C ILE A 154 1.84 -9.46 -3.26
N PHE A 155 2.15 -8.39 -3.99
CA PHE A 155 3.42 -8.26 -4.70
C PHE A 155 4.62 -8.29 -3.74
N MET A 156 4.60 -7.47 -2.68
CA MET A 156 5.66 -7.39 -1.68
C MET A 156 5.81 -8.69 -0.89
N MET A 157 4.70 -9.32 -0.52
CA MET A 157 4.71 -10.61 0.17
C MET A 157 5.25 -11.72 -0.73
N GLY A 158 4.96 -11.70 -2.04
CA GLY A 158 5.52 -12.63 -3.02
C GLY A 158 7.05 -12.50 -3.15
N ILE A 159 7.58 -11.28 -3.14
CA ILE A 159 9.03 -11.02 -3.12
C ILE A 159 9.64 -11.51 -1.80
N ALA A 160 9.03 -11.15 -0.66
CA ALA A 160 9.52 -11.56 0.66
C ALA A 160 9.52 -13.09 0.83
N ALA A 161 8.49 -13.77 0.32
CA ALA A 161 8.44 -15.22 0.34
C ALA A 161 9.56 -15.85 -0.51
N SER A 162 9.95 -15.20 -1.62
CA SER A 162 10.99 -15.68 -2.54
C SER A 162 12.41 -15.48 -2.01
N LEU A 163 12.61 -14.52 -1.10
CA LEU A 163 13.88 -14.24 -0.47
C LEU A 163 14.05 -15.05 0.83
N ARG A 164 15.30 -15.43 1.12
CA ARG A 164 15.66 -16.18 2.34
C ARG A 164 15.93 -15.25 3.51
N GLU A 165 16.59 -14.13 3.25
CA GLU A 165 17.07 -13.19 4.26
C GLU A 165 16.28 -11.89 4.25
N GLU A 166 15.90 -11.46 5.45
CA GLU A 166 15.21 -10.19 5.69
C GLU A 166 16.08 -8.99 5.28
N GLN A 167 17.39 -9.08 5.51
CA GLN A 167 18.32 -7.99 5.19
C GLN A 167 18.38 -7.74 3.67
N SER A 168 18.43 -8.79 2.85
CA SER A 168 18.36 -8.65 1.40
C SER A 168 17.04 -8.02 0.94
N PHE A 169 15.91 -8.38 1.56
CA PHE A 169 14.62 -7.78 1.27
C PHE A 169 14.60 -6.28 1.59
N ASN A 170 15.08 -5.89 2.77
CA ASN A 170 15.14 -4.48 3.18
C ASN A 170 16.09 -3.65 2.29
N SER A 171 17.24 -4.21 1.89
CA SER A 171 18.16 -3.54 0.97
C SER A 171 17.58 -3.37 -0.44
N LEU A 172 16.94 -4.41 -0.99
CA LEU A 172 16.29 -4.32 -2.30
C LEU A 172 15.12 -3.33 -2.27
N THR A 173 14.25 -3.43 -1.27
CA THR A 173 13.10 -2.54 -1.15
C THR A 173 13.54 -1.09 -0.99
N SER A 174 14.49 -0.76 -0.12
CA SER A 174 14.98 0.62 0.03
C SER A 174 15.63 1.16 -1.25
N LEU A 175 16.41 0.35 -1.97
CA LEU A 175 17.06 0.73 -3.22
C LEU A 175 16.06 1.05 -4.33
N PHE A 176 14.99 0.25 -4.48
CA PHE A 176 14.01 0.43 -5.56
C PHE A 176 12.84 1.34 -5.18
N LEU A 177 12.46 1.38 -3.91
CA LEU A 177 11.31 2.15 -3.44
C LEU A 177 11.51 3.65 -3.68
N LEU A 178 12.69 4.18 -3.33
CA LEU A 178 12.95 5.60 -3.43
C LEU A 178 12.86 6.10 -4.90
N PRO A 179 13.56 5.50 -5.89
CA PRO A 179 13.37 5.83 -7.29
C PRO A 179 11.92 5.69 -7.76
N MET A 180 11.23 4.61 -7.37
CA MET A 180 9.84 4.41 -7.78
C MET A 180 8.91 5.50 -7.25
N ILE A 181 9.12 5.98 -6.03
CA ILE A 181 8.32 7.07 -5.48
C ILE A 181 8.53 8.36 -6.30
N PHE A 182 9.77 8.72 -6.62
CA PHE A 182 10.06 9.95 -7.37
C PHE A 182 9.67 9.90 -8.85
N ILE A 183 9.71 8.70 -9.46
CA ILE A 183 9.25 8.49 -10.84
C ILE A 183 7.71 8.43 -10.90
N SER A 184 7.02 8.30 -9.77
CA SER A 184 5.56 8.22 -9.74
C SER A 184 4.87 9.56 -9.96
N THR A 185 3.59 9.48 -10.34
CA THR A 185 2.69 10.63 -10.47
C THR A 185 2.24 11.21 -9.13
N ALA A 186 2.72 10.67 -8.00
CA ALA A 186 2.36 11.11 -6.67
C ALA A 186 2.80 12.56 -6.39
N TYR A 187 4.02 12.92 -6.82
CA TYR A 187 4.65 14.22 -6.55
C TYR A 187 4.47 15.20 -7.70
N TYR A 188 4.50 14.69 -8.94
CA TYR A 188 4.51 15.53 -10.14
C TYR A 188 3.44 15.07 -11.14
N PRO A 189 2.76 16.00 -11.82
CA PRO A 189 1.85 15.66 -12.89
C PRO A 189 2.60 15.06 -14.08
N VAL A 190 1.99 14.04 -14.68
CA VAL A 190 2.50 13.30 -15.85
C VAL A 190 2.81 14.23 -17.03
N SER A 191 2.13 15.37 -17.13
CA SER A 191 2.33 16.38 -18.17
C SER A 191 3.68 17.11 -18.08
N LEU A 192 4.25 17.23 -16.88
CA LEU A 192 5.55 17.90 -16.66
C LEU A 192 6.74 16.94 -16.80
N MET A 193 6.49 15.64 -16.99
CA MET A 193 7.54 14.63 -17.06
C MET A 193 8.14 14.51 -18.48
N PRO A 194 9.49 14.40 -18.60
CA PRO A 194 10.16 13.97 -19.83
C PRO A 194 9.64 12.61 -20.33
N ALA A 195 9.74 12.36 -21.64
CA ALA A 195 9.16 11.17 -22.28
C ALA A 195 9.56 9.82 -21.62
N VAL A 196 10.82 9.69 -21.19
CA VAL A 196 11.32 8.49 -20.51
C VAL A 196 10.62 8.30 -19.15
N LEU A 197 10.60 9.35 -18.32
CA LEU A 197 9.95 9.31 -17.01
C LEU A 197 8.44 9.12 -17.13
N LYS A 198 7.81 9.72 -18.13
CA LYS A 198 6.39 9.55 -18.43
C LYS A 198 6.02 8.08 -18.69
N THR A 199 6.88 7.37 -19.42
CA THR A 199 6.68 5.94 -19.73
C THR A 199 6.85 5.07 -18.49
N LEU A 200 7.89 5.35 -17.68
CA LEU A 200 8.11 4.63 -16.42
C LEU A 200 7.00 4.90 -15.40
N ALA A 201 6.56 6.15 -15.28
CA ALA A 201 5.46 6.55 -14.41
C ALA A 201 4.16 5.81 -14.77
N ARG A 202 3.91 5.55 -16.06
CA ARG A 202 2.74 4.81 -16.55
C ARG A 202 2.76 3.31 -16.28
N ILE A 203 3.90 2.74 -15.89
CA ILE A 203 4.02 1.30 -15.56
C ILE A 203 4.14 1.12 -14.03
N ASN A 204 4.36 2.21 -13.31
CA ASN A 204 4.63 2.20 -11.88
C ASN A 204 3.34 1.95 -11.05
N PRO A 205 3.31 0.94 -10.17
CA PRO A 205 2.15 0.64 -9.31
C PRO A 205 1.76 1.81 -8.41
N ILE A 206 2.75 2.63 -8.00
CA ILE A 206 2.54 3.77 -7.13
C ILE A 206 1.73 4.85 -7.85
N SER A 207 2.03 5.07 -9.14
CA SER A 207 1.30 6.03 -9.97
C SER A 207 -0.16 5.63 -10.11
N PHE A 208 -0.46 4.36 -10.38
CA PHE A 208 -1.84 3.89 -10.52
C PHE A 208 -2.66 4.08 -9.26
N GLY A 209 -2.11 3.71 -8.10
CA GLY A 209 -2.81 3.92 -6.82
C GLY A 209 -3.01 5.41 -6.53
N ALA A 210 -2.00 6.24 -6.78
CA ALA A 210 -2.08 7.68 -6.58
C ALA A 210 -3.11 8.34 -7.51
N ASP A 211 -3.11 7.97 -8.80
CA ASP A 211 -4.03 8.51 -9.80
C ASP A 211 -5.48 8.06 -9.52
N LEU A 212 -5.69 6.79 -9.14
CA LEU A 212 -7.01 6.26 -8.79
C LEU A 212 -7.61 6.96 -7.57
N ILE A 213 -6.82 7.11 -6.50
CA ILE A 213 -7.23 7.86 -5.29
C ILE A 213 -7.51 9.33 -5.66
N ARG A 214 -6.67 9.93 -6.51
CA ARG A 214 -6.81 11.33 -6.95
C ARG A 214 -8.09 11.54 -7.75
N ASN A 215 -8.40 10.66 -8.70
CA ASN A 215 -9.58 10.74 -9.55
C ASN A 215 -10.87 10.68 -8.70
N ILE A 216 -10.90 9.80 -7.68
CA ILE A 216 -12.04 9.71 -6.75
C ILE A 216 -12.20 10.98 -5.90
N LEU A 217 -11.11 11.57 -5.42
CA LEU A 217 -11.18 12.80 -4.61
C LEU A 217 -11.64 14.02 -5.42
N PHE A 218 -11.26 14.11 -6.69
CA PHE A 218 -11.68 15.21 -7.57
C PHE A 218 -12.94 14.92 -8.40
N GLY A 219 -13.57 13.75 -8.22
CA GLY A 219 -14.80 13.37 -8.94
C GLY A 219 -14.58 13.15 -10.44
N ILE A 220 -13.35 12.81 -10.84
CA ILE A 220 -12.99 12.52 -12.23
C ILE A 220 -13.27 11.03 -12.50
N GLU A 221 -13.77 10.72 -13.69
CA GLU A 221 -13.99 9.33 -14.11
C GLU A 221 -12.70 8.50 -14.04
N ILE A 222 -12.81 7.28 -13.53
CA ILE A 222 -11.67 6.36 -13.40
C ILE A 222 -11.31 5.84 -14.81
N PRO A 223 -10.12 6.13 -15.34
CA PRO A 223 -9.74 5.67 -16.66
C PRO A 223 -9.50 4.16 -16.68
N ILE A 224 -9.92 3.51 -17.77
CA ILE A 224 -9.84 2.04 -17.97
C ILE A 224 -8.40 1.51 -17.81
N SER A 225 -7.38 2.32 -18.12
CA SER A 225 -5.97 1.96 -17.95
C SER A 225 -5.57 1.70 -16.50
N GLU A 226 -6.18 2.40 -15.54
CA GLU A 226 -5.94 2.19 -14.11
C GLU A 226 -6.55 0.85 -13.67
N MET A 227 -7.75 0.53 -14.16
CA MET A 227 -8.43 -0.74 -13.88
C MET A 227 -7.66 -1.96 -14.44
N ILE A 228 -7.16 -1.88 -15.68
CA ILE A 228 -6.39 -2.97 -16.31
C ILE A 228 -5.09 -3.23 -15.56
N SER A 229 -4.36 -2.17 -15.20
CA SER A 229 -3.07 -2.30 -14.52
C SER A 229 -3.24 -2.86 -13.10
N PHE A 230 -4.33 -2.51 -12.44
CA PHE A 230 -4.73 -3.07 -11.15
C PHE A 230 -4.94 -4.60 -11.21
N VAL A 231 -5.62 -5.07 -12.25
CA VAL A 231 -5.84 -6.51 -12.50
C VAL A 231 -4.52 -7.21 -12.80
N VAL A 232 -3.65 -6.61 -13.61
CA VAL A 232 -2.33 -7.18 -13.95
C VAL A 232 -1.45 -7.32 -12.70
N PHE A 233 -1.36 -6.29 -11.86
CA PHE A 233 -0.58 -6.36 -10.61
C PHE A 233 -1.10 -7.44 -9.66
N SER A 234 -2.42 -7.57 -9.55
CA SER A 234 -3.05 -8.62 -8.73
C SER A 234 -2.70 -10.02 -9.27
N ILE A 235 -2.77 -10.22 -10.58
CA ILE A 235 -2.41 -11.50 -11.22
C ILE A 235 -0.92 -11.83 -11.02
N VAL A 236 -0.03 -10.87 -11.26
CA VAL A 236 1.42 -11.04 -11.09
C VAL A 236 1.73 -11.41 -9.64
N GLY A 237 1.15 -10.69 -8.69
CA GLY A 237 1.33 -10.99 -7.27
C GLY A 237 0.83 -12.38 -6.89
N ILE A 238 -0.36 -12.79 -7.36
CA ILE A 238 -0.91 -14.13 -7.11
C ILE A 238 0.02 -15.21 -7.69
N SER A 239 0.58 -14.97 -8.88
CA SER A 239 1.52 -15.91 -9.52
C SER A 239 2.84 -16.06 -8.74
N LEU A 240 3.35 -14.96 -8.17
CA LEU A 240 4.55 -14.96 -7.33
C LEU A 240 4.30 -15.67 -6.00
N LEU A 241 3.16 -15.40 -5.36
CA LEU A 241 2.75 -16.12 -4.15
C LEU A 241 2.63 -17.61 -4.41
N HIS A 242 1.95 -18.02 -5.48
CA HIS A 242 1.76 -19.44 -5.79
C HIS A 242 3.09 -20.15 -6.05
N ARG A 243 4.00 -19.54 -6.83
CA ARG A 243 5.34 -20.07 -7.08
C ARG A 243 6.21 -20.14 -5.83
N SER A 244 6.15 -19.11 -4.98
CA SER A 244 6.98 -19.05 -3.80
C SER A 244 6.50 -19.99 -2.70
N PHE A 245 5.19 -20.05 -2.44
CA PHE A 245 4.62 -20.98 -1.47
C PHE A 245 4.74 -22.43 -1.94
N GLY A 246 4.66 -22.71 -3.25
CA GLY A 246 4.93 -24.05 -3.80
C GLY A 246 6.34 -24.58 -3.49
N LYS A 247 7.34 -23.71 -3.30
CA LYS A 247 8.70 -24.10 -2.89
C LYS A 247 8.84 -24.40 -1.39
N TYR A 248 7.92 -23.90 -0.54
CA TYR A 248 7.88 -24.25 0.89
C TYR A 248 7.17 -25.59 1.15
N PHE A 249 6.47 -26.14 0.16
CA PHE A 249 5.67 -27.37 0.27
C PHE A 249 6.31 -28.63 -0.31
N LYS A 250 7.56 -28.55 -0.80
CA LYS A 250 8.43 -29.71 -1.05
C LYS A 250 9.45 -29.79 0.07
#